data_AF-A0A973DUJ7-F1
#
_entry.id   AF-A0A973DUJ7-F1
#
_cell.length_a   1.000
_cell.length_b   1.000
_cell.length_c   1.000
_cell.angle_alpha   90.00
_cell.angle_beta   90.00
_cell.angle_gamma   90.00
#
_symmetry.space_group_name_H-M   'P 1'
#
loop_
_entity.id
_entity.type
_entity.pdbx_description
1 polymer ?
#
loop_
_entity_poly.entity_id
_entity_poly.type
_entity_poly.pdbx_seq_one_letter_code
_entity_poly.pdbx_strand_id
1 'polypeptide(L)'
;MSFHPIEQAPGRLNRSELAVPGSQPQMFEKAAQSDVDVIFLDLEDAVAPDEKEQARKNIIKALNEIDWNTKTMSVRINGLDTHYMYRDVVDVVEQ
;
A
#
# COMPACT_ATOMS: atom_id res chain seq x y z
N MET A 1 24.92 -6.15 -30.65
CA MET A 1 25.27 -6.29 -29.23
C MET A 1 25.16 -4.91 -28.59
N SER A 2 24.38 -4.75 -27.52
CA SER A 2 24.29 -3.47 -26.82
C SER A 2 25.50 -3.29 -25.91
N PHE A 3 26.07 -2.08 -25.88
CA PHE A 3 27.14 -1.68 -24.96
C PHE A 3 26.60 -0.88 -23.76
N HIS A 4 25.27 -0.73 -23.65
CA HIS A 4 24.66 0.04 -22.58
C HIS A 4 24.39 -0.84 -21.36
N PRO A 5 25.05 -0.60 -20.21
CA PRO A 5 24.73 -1.30 -18.97
C PRO A 5 23.35 -0.85 -18.46
N ILE A 6 22.50 -1.81 -18.07
CA ILE A 6 21.19 -1.52 -17.49
C ILE A 6 21.35 -1.35 -15.98
N GLU A 7 21.01 -0.16 -15.48
CA GLU A 7 20.92 0.10 -14.06
C GLU A 7 19.81 -0.76 -13.43
N GLN A 8 20.15 -1.48 -12.38
CA GLN A 8 19.18 -2.31 -11.66
C GLN A 8 18.35 -1.46 -10.71
N ALA A 9 17.10 -1.86 -10.50
CA ALA A 9 16.26 -1.26 -9.48
C ALA A 9 16.86 -1.47 -8.07
N PRO A 10 16.49 -0.64 -7.08
CA PRO A 10 16.93 -0.82 -5.70
C PRO A 10 16.65 -2.23 -5.16
N GLY A 11 17.69 -2.90 -4.67
CA GLY A 11 17.60 -4.27 -4.16
C GLY A 11 16.98 -4.35 -2.77
N ARG A 12 15.66 -4.24 -2.67
CA ARG A 12 14.91 -4.50 -1.43
C ARG A 12 14.60 -5.99 -1.30
N LEU A 13 14.61 -6.51 -0.08
CA LEU A 13 14.14 -7.86 0.18
C LEU A 13 12.62 -7.91 -0.12
N ASN A 14 12.20 -8.82 -1.00
CA ASN A 14 10.80 -8.95 -1.43
C ASN A 14 10.45 -10.42 -1.72
N ARG A 15 10.56 -11.28 -0.70
CA ARG A 15 10.23 -12.72 -0.80
C ARG A 15 8.74 -12.97 -0.60
N SER A 16 8.07 -12.05 0.11
CA SER A 16 6.64 -12.12 0.42
C SER A 16 6.04 -10.72 0.47
N GLU A 17 4.87 -10.59 -0.12
CA GLU A 17 4.08 -9.36 -0.18
C GLU A 17 2.66 -9.65 0.33
N LEU A 18 2.29 -9.00 1.44
CA LEU A 18 1.01 -9.21 2.10
C LEU A 18 -0.01 -8.16 1.68
N ALA A 19 -1.14 -8.62 1.15
CA ALA A 19 -2.30 -7.81 0.84
C ALA A 19 -3.15 -7.57 2.08
N VAL A 20 -3.46 -6.31 2.40
CA VAL A 20 -4.32 -5.97 3.55
C VAL A 20 -5.39 -4.95 3.13
N PRO A 21 -6.70 -5.27 3.23
CA PRO A 21 -7.76 -4.34 2.83
C PRO A 21 -7.79 -3.07 3.68
N GLY A 22 -7.82 -1.90 3.06
CA GLY A 22 -7.91 -0.61 3.75
C GLY A 22 -9.21 -0.43 4.56
N SER A 23 -10.27 -1.15 4.23
CA SER A 23 -11.54 -1.16 4.96
C SER A 23 -11.50 -1.97 6.26
N GLN A 24 -10.42 -2.71 6.55
CA GLN A 24 -10.30 -3.61 7.70
C GLN A 24 -9.14 -3.21 8.64
N PRO A 25 -9.24 -2.08 9.34
CA PRO A 25 -8.16 -1.56 10.19
C PRO A 25 -7.73 -2.51 11.32
N GLN A 26 -8.62 -3.40 11.76
CA GLN A 26 -8.32 -4.46 12.72
C GLN A 26 -7.21 -5.43 12.27
N MET A 27 -6.89 -5.47 10.97
CA MET A 27 -5.84 -6.31 10.41
C MET A 27 -4.46 -5.65 10.42
N PHE A 28 -4.38 -4.33 10.56
CA PHE A 28 -3.14 -3.57 10.31
C PHE A 28 -2.05 -3.88 11.33
N GLU A 29 -2.35 -3.85 12.63
CA GLU A 29 -1.36 -4.18 13.67
C GLU A 29 -0.84 -5.62 13.54
N LYS A 30 -1.75 -6.55 13.20
CA LYS A 30 -1.37 -7.95 12.96
C LYS A 30 -0.46 -8.09 11.74
N ALA A 31 -0.72 -7.32 10.67
CA ALA A 31 0.13 -7.28 9.49
C ALA A 31 1.51 -6.68 9.82
N ALA A 32 1.56 -5.59 10.57
CA ALA A 32 2.80 -4.97 11.04
C ALA A 32 3.67 -5.92 11.88
N GLN A 33 3.05 -6.80 12.68
CA GLN A 33 3.73 -7.81 13.49
C GLN A 33 4.13 -9.09 12.74
N SER A 34 3.74 -9.25 11.47
CA SER A 34 4.07 -10.46 10.70
C SER A 34 5.53 -10.49 10.23
N ASP A 35 6.01 -11.62 9.71
CA ASP A 35 7.39 -11.77 9.19
C ASP A 35 7.53 -11.42 7.69
N VAL A 36 6.52 -10.77 7.10
CA VAL A 36 6.54 -10.44 5.66
C VAL A 36 7.48 -9.28 5.35
N ASP A 37 8.02 -9.28 4.14
CA ASP A 37 8.99 -8.27 3.69
C ASP A 37 8.28 -6.99 3.20
N VAL A 38 7.17 -7.15 2.48
CA VAL A 38 6.38 -6.07 1.89
C VAL A 38 4.92 -6.18 2.34
N ILE A 39 4.29 -5.05 2.61
CA ILE A 39 2.85 -4.95 2.84
C ILE A 39 2.31 -3.91 1.87
N PHE A 40 1.23 -4.26 1.16
CA PHE A 40 0.42 -3.25 0.51
C PHE A 40 -0.94 -3.12 1.20
N LEU A 41 -1.28 -1.89 1.54
CA LEU A 41 -2.61 -1.53 2.00
C LEU A 41 -3.48 -1.26 0.77
N ASP A 42 -4.62 -1.94 0.67
CA ASP A 42 -5.41 -1.99 -0.55
C ASP A 42 -6.58 -1.00 -0.55
N LEU A 43 -6.73 -0.26 -1.63
CA LEU A 43 -7.88 0.60 -1.92
C LEU A 43 -8.72 0.12 -3.11
N GLU A 44 -8.27 -0.93 -3.81
CA GLU A 44 -8.84 -1.40 -5.07
C GLU A 44 -9.82 -2.56 -4.86
N ASP A 45 -9.47 -3.78 -5.30
CA ASP A 45 -10.43 -4.88 -5.45
C ASP A 45 -10.94 -5.46 -4.13
N ALA A 46 -10.16 -5.36 -3.05
CA ALA A 46 -10.59 -5.87 -1.74
C ALA A 46 -11.44 -4.86 -0.95
N VAL A 47 -11.77 -3.71 -1.54
CA VAL A 47 -12.55 -2.63 -0.91
C VAL A 47 -13.78 -2.30 -1.75
N ALA A 48 -14.96 -2.44 -1.15
CA ALA A 48 -16.22 -2.11 -1.80
C ALA A 48 -16.27 -0.61 -2.17
N PRO A 49 -16.93 -0.22 -3.29
CA PRO A 49 -16.93 1.17 -3.76
C PRO A 49 -17.35 2.22 -2.73
N ASP A 50 -18.33 1.91 -1.91
CA ASP A 50 -18.86 2.75 -0.82
C ASP A 50 -17.91 2.85 0.38
N GLU A 51 -16.97 1.92 0.52
CA GLU A 51 -15.96 1.92 1.58
C GLU A 51 -14.66 2.62 1.18
N LYS A 52 -14.43 2.92 -0.10
CA LYS A 52 -13.14 3.43 -0.61
C LYS A 52 -12.68 4.73 0.06
N GLU A 53 -13.62 5.66 0.31
CA GLU A 53 -13.28 6.91 0.99
C GLU A 53 -12.85 6.67 2.43
N GLN A 54 -13.56 5.80 3.16
CA GLN A 54 -13.22 5.47 4.54
C GLN A 54 -11.93 4.66 4.62
N ALA A 55 -11.72 3.72 3.69
CA ALA A 55 -10.49 2.94 3.57
C ALA A 55 -9.27 3.85 3.37
N ARG A 56 -9.38 4.90 2.55
CA ARG A 56 -8.31 5.89 2.37
C ARG A 56 -7.95 6.59 3.68
N LYS A 57 -8.95 7.05 4.43
CA LYS A 57 -8.76 7.67 5.74
C LYS A 57 -8.10 6.70 6.73
N ASN A 58 -8.52 5.43 6.72
CA ASN A 58 -7.94 4.40 7.58
C ASN A 58 -6.46 4.16 7.25
N ILE A 59 -6.11 4.09 5.95
CA ILE A 59 -4.73 3.90 5.49
C ILE A 59 -3.84 5.07 5.90
N ILE A 60 -4.28 6.31 5.65
CA ILE A 60 -3.53 7.52 6.04
C ILE A 60 -3.25 7.51 7.55
N LYS A 61 -4.28 7.23 8.35
CA LYS A 61 -4.14 7.12 9.80
C LYS A 61 -3.14 6.03 10.18
N ALA A 62 -3.25 4.85 9.57
CA ALA A 62 -2.41 3.70 9.88
C ALA A 62 -0.94 3.90 9.50
N LEU A 63 -0.66 4.53 8.35
CA LEU A 63 0.70 4.85 7.93
C LEU A 63 1.39 5.83 8.89
N ASN A 64 0.62 6.73 9.50
CA ASN A 64 1.11 7.73 10.44
C ASN A 64 1.19 7.25 11.90
N GLU A 65 0.30 6.34 12.33
CA GLU A 65 0.17 5.95 13.74
C GLU A 65 0.74 4.57 14.09
N ILE A 66 0.82 3.63 13.13
CA ILE A 66 1.29 2.27 13.39
C ILE A 66 2.80 2.17 13.14
N ASP A 67 3.51 1.47 14.03
CA ASP A 67 4.90 1.08 13.80
C ASP A 67 4.97 -0.10 12.83
N TRP A 68 5.27 0.19 11.56
CA TRP A 68 5.47 -0.81 10.50
C TRP A 68 6.87 -1.43 10.49
N ASN A 69 7.73 -1.07 11.46
CA ASN A 69 9.10 -1.55 11.60
C ASN A 69 9.90 -1.34 10.29
N THR A 70 10.71 -2.31 9.87
CA THR A 70 11.54 -2.22 8.65
C THR A 70 10.84 -2.71 7.38
N LYS A 71 9.52 -2.83 7.38
CA LYS A 71 8.77 -3.36 6.23
C LYS A 71 8.76 -2.36 5.09
N THR A 72 8.75 -2.85 3.86
CA THR A 72 8.44 -1.99 2.71
C THR A 72 6.94 -1.79 2.68
N MET A 73 6.51 -0.54 2.93
CA MET A 73 5.12 -0.15 2.82
C MET A 73 4.79 0.25 1.38
N SER A 74 3.64 -0.22 0.92
CA SER A 74 3.05 0.07 -0.38
C SER A 74 1.55 0.34 -0.20
N VAL A 75 0.94 1.01 -1.17
CA VAL A 75 -0.51 1.20 -1.24
C VAL A 75 -0.96 0.87 -2.65
N ARG A 76 -1.90 -0.07 -2.78
CA ARG A 76 -2.53 -0.36 -4.06
C ARG A 76 -3.68 0.62 -4.27
N ILE A 77 -3.42 1.62 -5.12
CA ILE A 77 -4.40 2.62 -5.52
C ILE A 77 -5.44 2.01 -6.47
N ASN A 78 -6.58 2.69 -6.63
CA ASN A 78 -7.58 2.29 -7.63
C ASN A 78 -7.06 2.44 -9.07
N GLY A 79 -7.69 1.71 -10.00
CA GLY A 79 -7.40 1.77 -11.44
C GLY A 79 -7.54 3.18 -12.02
N LEU A 80 -6.69 3.50 -13.01
CA LEU A 80 -6.63 4.81 -13.67
C LEU A 80 -7.93 5.20 -14.41
N ASP A 81 -8.78 4.22 -14.69
CA ASP A 81 -10.10 4.36 -15.30
C ASP A 81 -11.21 4.69 -14.29
N THR A 82 -10.88 4.79 -13.00
CA THR A 82 -11.83 5.12 -11.93
C THR A 82 -11.65 6.55 -11.42
N HIS A 83 -12.72 7.15 -10.91
CA HIS A 83 -12.65 8.47 -10.29
C HIS A 83 -12.02 8.45 -8.87
N TYR A 84 -11.64 7.29 -8.35
CA TYR A 84 -11.04 7.18 -7.00
C TYR A 84 -9.52 7.43 -7.04
N MET A 85 -8.85 6.96 -8.11
CA MET A 85 -7.39 6.86 -8.19
C MET A 85 -6.66 8.16 -7.85
N TYR A 86 -7.10 9.29 -8.45
CA TYR A 86 -6.39 10.56 -8.24
C TYR A 86 -6.43 11.02 -6.77
N ARG A 87 -7.52 10.72 -6.05
CA ARG A 87 -7.63 11.03 -4.61
C ARG A 87 -6.79 10.08 -3.77
N ASP A 88 -6.70 8.81 -4.16
CA ASP A 88 -5.82 7.86 -3.47
C ASP A 88 -4.38 8.38 -3.48
N VAL A 89 -3.89 8.85 -4.63
CA VAL A 89 -2.51 9.37 -4.74
C VAL A 89 -2.35 10.67 -3.97
N VAL A 90 -3.22 11.66 -4.18
CA VAL A 90 -3.08 12.98 -3.54
C VAL A 90 -3.21 12.88 -2.03
N ASP A 91 -4.29 12.26 -1.54
CA ASP A 91 -4.57 12.29 -0.11
C ASP A 91 -3.57 11.42 0.68
N VAL A 92 -3.09 10.30 0.13
CA VAL A 92 -2.14 9.40 0.83
C VAL A 92 -0.71 9.96 0.85
N VAL A 93 -0.30 10.71 -0.16
CA VAL A 93 1.07 11.25 -0.23
C VAL A 93 1.19 12.58 0.50
N GLU A 94 0.12 13.36 0.61
CA GLU A 94 0.15 14.71 1.21
C GLU A 94 -0.22 14.75 2.71
N GLN A 95 -0.86 13.71 3.26
CA GLN A 95 -1.37 13.66 4.65
C GLN A 95 -0.67 12.60 5.49
#